data_AF-A0A847CRB6-F1
#
_entry.id   AF-A0A847CRB6-F1
#
_cell.length_a   1.000
_cell.length_b   1.000
_cell.length_c   1.000
_cell.angle_alpha   90.00
_cell.angle_beta   90.00
_cell.angle_gamma   90.00
#
_symmetry.space_group_name_H-M   'P 1'
#
loop_
_entity.id
_entity.type
_entity.pdbx_description
1 polymer ?
#
loop_
_entity_poly.entity_id
_entity_poly.type
_entity_poly.pdbx_seq_one_letter_code
_entity_poly.pdbx_strand_id
1 'polypeptide(L)'
;GGQIMPPVMGAAAFIMADFTGFAYVNIVKAAVIPAMLYYFAVGTMVHFEACKLGIKGVSKNQLPKMGVIFKEQGYLVIPLVIIIYMLIAQYTPMRAAFIGIVSAVIIALIASFIKKDGSFTFKTILDAMDSGARAAIGVACACACAGMIVGVVTLTGFGLRIAEVIVQVARGQLIPTLFLTMITSIILGMGLPTTAKYIVLATMAVPALTKLGVNLMSAHLFILYFGVVADVTPPVALAAYAGAGISGANSMKTGVQAFKLALGAFIIPYIFVLNPHLLMIDSISGTTISWIPFYQAIPNIISAIIGTIGLAAFVEGYFFDKTNIIERILLLAGALGLLVPGTITDLSGLAILIIIAIIQRNRKKVRGEA
;
A
#
# COMPACT_ATOMS: atom_id res chain seq x y z
N GLY A 1 2.78 -2.87 1.72
CA GLY A 1 3.13 -3.44 0.39
C GLY A 1 2.09 -4.45 -0.06
N GLY A 2 2.28 -5.75 0.19
CA GLY A 2 1.42 -6.81 -0.37
C GLY A 2 -0.06 -6.72 0.02
N GLN A 3 -0.37 -6.24 1.23
CA GLN A 3 -1.75 -6.01 1.69
C GLN A 3 -2.46 -4.85 0.98
N ILE A 4 -1.72 -4.02 0.24
CA ILE A 4 -2.26 -2.88 -0.52
C ILE A 4 -2.38 -3.25 -2.01
N MET A 5 -1.53 -4.15 -2.49
CA MET A 5 -1.41 -4.50 -3.92
C MET A 5 -2.58 -5.38 -4.38
N PRO A 6 -3.36 -4.93 -5.38
CA PRO A 6 -4.30 -5.80 -6.06
C PRO A 6 -3.60 -6.88 -6.88
N PRO A 7 -4.19 -8.07 -7.02
CA PRO A 7 -5.52 -8.49 -6.56
C PRO A 7 -5.49 -9.21 -5.21
N VAL A 8 -4.34 -9.22 -4.53
CA VAL A 8 -4.16 -9.99 -3.29
C VAL A 8 -4.78 -9.26 -2.10
N MET A 9 -4.46 -7.96 -1.91
CA MET A 9 -5.00 -6.97 -0.94
C MET A 9 -5.33 -7.43 0.50
N GLY A 10 -4.96 -8.65 0.88
CA GLY A 10 -5.36 -9.30 2.12
C GLY A 10 -6.87 -9.51 2.28
N ALA A 11 -7.26 -10.15 3.39
CA ALA A 11 -8.66 -10.38 3.74
C ALA A 11 -9.45 -9.08 3.99
N ALA A 12 -8.77 -7.98 4.34
CA ALA A 12 -9.40 -6.69 4.60
C ALA A 12 -10.13 -6.11 3.37
N ALA A 13 -9.67 -6.40 2.16
CA ALA A 13 -10.36 -5.95 0.94
C ALA A 13 -11.70 -6.66 0.71
N PHE A 14 -11.85 -7.91 1.17
CA PHE A 14 -13.15 -8.60 1.14
C PHE A 14 -14.11 -8.00 2.17
N ILE A 15 -13.63 -7.72 3.38
CA ILE A 15 -14.43 -7.02 4.38
C ILE A 15 -14.80 -5.62 3.91
N MET A 16 -13.92 -4.95 3.15
CA MET A 16 -14.24 -3.68 2.52
C MET A 16 -15.36 -3.80 1.49
N ALA A 17 -15.36 -4.85 0.67
CA ALA A 17 -16.47 -5.15 -0.25
C ALA A 17 -17.79 -5.32 0.53
N ASP A 18 -17.76 -6.07 1.64
CA ASP A 18 -18.95 -6.29 2.46
C ASP A 18 -19.44 -5.01 3.16
N PHE A 19 -18.53 -4.21 3.73
CA PHE A 19 -18.86 -2.95 4.43
C PHE A 19 -19.40 -1.87 3.50
N THR A 20 -18.81 -1.76 2.30
CA THR A 20 -19.16 -0.70 1.35
C THR A 20 -20.27 -1.11 0.37
N GLY A 21 -20.52 -2.41 0.23
CA GLY A 21 -21.38 -2.97 -0.81
C GLY A 21 -20.79 -2.90 -2.22
N PHE A 22 -19.55 -2.42 -2.39
CA PHE A 22 -18.89 -2.39 -3.69
C PHE A 22 -18.43 -3.79 -4.09
N ALA A 23 -18.61 -4.14 -5.37
CA ALA A 23 -18.02 -5.35 -5.92
C ALA A 23 -16.49 -5.34 -5.73
N TYR A 24 -15.90 -6.48 -5.35
CA TYR A 24 -14.45 -6.60 -5.11
C TYR A 24 -13.60 -6.08 -6.27
N VAL A 25 -14.02 -6.35 -7.50
CA VAL A 25 -13.32 -5.88 -8.71
C VAL A 25 -13.25 -4.36 -8.78
N ASN A 26 -14.24 -3.64 -8.25
CA ASN A 26 -14.22 -2.18 -8.21
C ASN A 26 -13.18 -1.67 -7.21
N ILE A 27 -13.06 -2.31 -6.03
CA ILE A 27 -12.01 -1.99 -5.06
C ILE A 27 -10.62 -2.26 -5.67
N VAL A 28 -10.45 -3.41 -6.33
CA VAL A 28 -9.23 -3.77 -7.05
C VAL A 28 -8.87 -2.69 -8.07
N LYS A 29 -9.81 -2.33 -8.96
CA LYS A 29 -9.60 -1.33 -10.01
C LYS A 29 -9.18 0.02 -9.42
N ALA A 30 -9.86 0.49 -8.37
CA ALA A 30 -9.54 1.75 -7.70
C ALA A 30 -8.14 1.72 -7.04
N ALA A 31 -7.74 0.57 -6.49
CA ALA A 31 -6.50 0.45 -5.73
C ALA A 31 -5.24 0.23 -6.58
N VAL A 32 -5.34 -0.15 -7.86
CA VAL A 32 -4.17 -0.48 -8.71
C VAL A 32 -3.20 0.69 -8.81
N ILE A 33 -3.68 1.88 -9.18
CA ILE A 33 -2.82 3.05 -9.38
C ILE A 33 -2.16 3.48 -8.07
N PRO A 34 -2.89 3.69 -6.95
CA PRO A 34 -2.28 3.96 -5.66
C PRO A 34 -1.25 2.89 -5.23
N ALA A 35 -1.53 1.61 -5.45
CA ALA A 35 -0.62 0.54 -5.06
C ALA A 35 0.68 0.57 -5.87
N MET A 36 0.59 0.81 -7.18
CA MET A 36 1.77 0.99 -8.03
C MET A 36 2.59 2.21 -7.60
N LEU A 37 1.94 3.33 -7.29
CA LEU A 37 2.60 4.52 -6.76
C LEU A 37 3.26 4.26 -5.40
N TYR A 38 2.62 3.50 -4.51
CA TYR A 38 3.20 3.08 -3.23
C TYR A 38 4.52 2.30 -3.46
N TYR A 39 4.51 1.30 -4.35
CA TYR A 39 5.71 0.51 -4.64
C TYR A 39 6.79 1.33 -5.33
N PHE A 40 6.40 2.22 -6.23
CA PHE A 40 7.31 3.16 -6.87
C PHE A 40 7.94 4.12 -5.85
N ALA A 41 7.15 4.64 -4.89
CA ALA A 41 7.62 5.51 -3.82
C ALA A 41 8.67 4.81 -2.96
N VAL A 42 8.34 3.63 -2.42
CA VAL A 42 9.26 2.85 -1.60
C VAL A 42 10.49 2.42 -2.41
N GLY A 43 10.32 2.03 -3.67
CA GLY A 43 11.42 1.67 -4.56
C GLY A 43 12.38 2.84 -4.81
N THR A 44 11.83 4.04 -5.02
CA THR A 44 12.62 5.28 -5.20
C THR A 44 13.37 5.65 -3.92
N MET A 45 12.73 5.53 -2.75
CA MET A 45 13.37 5.73 -1.45
C MET A 45 14.57 4.79 -1.25
N VAL A 46 14.38 3.49 -1.50
CA VAL A 46 15.45 2.49 -1.42
C VAL A 46 16.55 2.78 -2.44
N HIS A 47 16.19 3.18 -3.66
CA HIS A 47 17.15 3.54 -4.69
C HIS A 47 18.04 4.72 -4.29
N PHE A 48 17.45 5.81 -3.78
CA PHE A 48 18.21 6.98 -3.35
C PHE A 48 19.09 6.71 -2.15
N GLU A 49 18.62 5.94 -1.16
CA GLU A 49 19.46 5.53 -0.04
C GLU A 49 20.62 4.63 -0.53
N ALA A 50 20.36 3.71 -1.46
CA ALA A 50 21.41 2.86 -2.05
C ALA A 50 22.46 3.66 -2.84
N CYS A 51 22.03 4.64 -3.64
CA CYS A 51 22.93 5.55 -4.37
C CYS A 51 23.78 6.39 -3.41
N LYS A 52 23.17 6.91 -2.34
CA LYS A 52 23.87 7.68 -1.31
C LYS A 52 24.90 6.85 -0.56
N LEU A 53 24.64 5.57 -0.33
CA LEU A 53 25.57 4.62 0.28
C LEU A 53 26.58 4.03 -0.73
N GLY A 54 26.45 4.32 -2.03
CA GLY A 54 27.32 3.78 -3.07
C GLY A 54 27.20 2.26 -3.27
N ILE A 55 26.04 1.67 -2.93
CA ILE A 55 25.80 0.23 -3.07
C ILE A 55 25.77 -0.13 -4.55
N LYS A 56 26.66 -1.04 -4.97
CA LYS A 56 26.73 -1.53 -6.36
C LYS A 56 26.00 -2.87 -6.51
N GLY A 57 25.36 -3.06 -7.66
CA GLY A 57 24.74 -4.34 -8.00
C GLY A 57 25.78 -5.45 -8.20
N VAL A 58 25.36 -6.69 -7.97
CA VAL A 58 26.15 -7.89 -8.28
C VAL A 58 26.34 -8.06 -9.79
N SER A 59 27.41 -8.77 -10.18
CA SER A 59 27.71 -8.98 -11.60
C SER A 59 26.58 -9.75 -12.31
N LYS A 60 26.31 -9.43 -13.58
CA LYS A 60 25.24 -10.08 -14.37
C LYS A 60 25.33 -11.61 -14.41
N ASN A 61 26.53 -12.15 -14.27
CA ASN A 61 26.80 -13.59 -14.27
C ASN A 61 26.32 -14.30 -13.00
N GLN A 62 26.09 -13.57 -11.92
CA GLN A 62 25.55 -14.09 -10.65
C GLN A 62 24.03 -13.97 -10.57
N LEU A 63 23.40 -13.32 -11.55
CA LEU A 63 21.94 -13.21 -11.59
C LEU A 63 21.34 -14.54 -12.08
N PRO A 64 20.31 -15.07 -11.38
CA PRO A 64 19.62 -16.24 -11.87
C PRO A 64 18.91 -15.92 -13.19
N LYS A 65 18.98 -16.87 -14.14
CA LYS A 65 18.38 -16.69 -15.46
C LYS A 65 16.85 -16.76 -15.35
N MET A 66 16.17 -15.63 -15.57
CA MET A 66 14.71 -15.52 -15.50
C MET A 66 13.96 -16.60 -16.29
N GLY A 67 14.44 -16.95 -17.49
CA GLY A 67 13.81 -17.98 -18.32
C GLY A 67 13.84 -19.39 -17.71
N VAL A 68 14.88 -19.70 -16.94
CA VAL A 68 14.98 -20.99 -16.22
C VAL A 68 13.95 -21.03 -15.09
N ILE A 69 13.87 -19.97 -14.29
CA ILE A 69 12.89 -19.85 -13.20
C ILE A 69 11.46 -19.96 -13.73
N PHE A 70 11.13 -19.24 -14.81
CA PHE A 70 9.79 -19.29 -15.39
C PHE A 70 9.44 -20.70 -15.91
N LYS A 71 10.41 -21.43 -16.49
CA LYS A 71 10.19 -22.81 -16.94
C LYS A 71 10.03 -23.79 -15.77
N GLU A 72 10.79 -23.62 -14.70
CA GLU A 72 10.84 -24.56 -13.56
C GLU A 72 9.79 -24.31 -12.47
N GLN A 73 9.32 -23.06 -12.32
CA GLN A 73 8.45 -22.63 -11.23
C GLN A 73 7.29 -21.72 -11.69
N GLY A 74 7.23 -21.33 -12.97
CA GLY A 74 6.19 -20.42 -13.47
C GLY A 74 4.76 -20.95 -13.32
N TYR A 75 4.58 -22.28 -13.25
CA TYR A 75 3.28 -22.88 -13.00
C TYR A 75 2.68 -22.52 -11.63
N LEU A 76 3.49 -22.09 -10.66
CA LEU A 76 3.02 -21.65 -9.34
C LEU A 76 2.18 -20.37 -9.39
N VAL A 77 2.21 -19.64 -10.51
CA VAL A 77 1.41 -18.43 -10.73
C VAL A 77 -0.03 -18.77 -11.17
N ILE A 78 -0.29 -19.98 -11.69
CA ILE A 78 -1.59 -20.36 -12.25
C ILE A 78 -2.75 -20.22 -11.23
N PRO A 79 -2.64 -20.65 -9.95
CA PRO A 79 -3.73 -20.47 -8.98
C PRO A 79 -4.10 -19.00 -8.79
N LEU A 80 -3.12 -18.10 -8.82
CA LEU A 80 -3.36 -16.66 -8.73
C LEU A 80 -4.14 -16.15 -9.96
N VAL A 81 -3.77 -16.60 -11.17
CA VAL A 81 -4.49 -16.26 -12.40
C VAL A 81 -5.95 -16.73 -12.34
N ILE A 82 -6.19 -17.95 -11.83
CA ILE A 82 -7.54 -18.49 -11.66
C ILE A 82 -8.36 -17.65 -10.68
N ILE A 83 -7.78 -17.27 -9.53
CA ILE A 83 -8.44 -16.38 -8.56
C ILE A 83 -8.83 -15.05 -9.23
N ILE A 84 -7.91 -14.44 -9.97
CA ILE A 84 -8.16 -13.17 -10.68
C ILE A 84 -9.29 -13.33 -11.69
N TYR A 85 -9.24 -14.38 -12.51
CA TYR A 85 -10.27 -14.67 -13.50
C TYR A 85 -11.65 -14.83 -12.85
N MET A 86 -11.75 -15.63 -11.79
CA MET A 86 -13.00 -15.86 -11.05
C MET A 86 -13.59 -14.55 -10.51
N LEU A 87 -12.75 -13.66 -9.98
CA LEU A 87 -13.18 -12.38 -9.47
C LEU A 87 -13.65 -11.45 -10.59
N ILE A 88 -12.93 -11.40 -11.73
CA ILE A 88 -13.34 -10.64 -12.91
C ILE A 88 -14.70 -11.14 -13.42
N ALA A 89 -14.89 -12.46 -13.44
CA ALA A 89 -16.16 -13.13 -13.77
C ALA A 89 -17.26 -12.94 -12.71
N GLN A 90 -17.08 -12.06 -11.72
CA GLN A 90 -18.05 -11.69 -10.69
C GLN A 90 -18.48 -12.83 -9.76
N TYR A 91 -17.68 -13.90 -9.64
CA TYR A 91 -17.89 -14.88 -8.58
C TYR A 91 -17.54 -14.30 -7.21
N THR A 92 -18.14 -14.86 -6.17
CA THR A 92 -17.86 -14.41 -4.81
C THR A 92 -16.39 -14.67 -4.44
N PRO A 93 -15.77 -13.78 -3.64
CA PRO A 93 -14.45 -13.98 -3.06
C PRO A 93 -14.18 -15.37 -2.49
N MET A 94 -15.16 -15.90 -1.75
CA MET A 94 -15.07 -17.20 -1.10
C MET A 94 -14.98 -18.34 -2.13
N ARG A 95 -15.77 -18.28 -3.21
CA ARG A 95 -15.69 -19.25 -4.31
C ARG A 95 -14.35 -19.15 -5.05
N ALA A 96 -13.88 -17.93 -5.33
CA ALA A 96 -12.59 -17.73 -5.98
C ALA A 96 -11.43 -18.31 -5.13
N ALA A 97 -11.45 -18.08 -3.81
CA ALA A 97 -10.47 -18.66 -2.89
C ALA A 97 -10.51 -20.18 -2.85
N PHE A 98 -11.71 -20.78 -2.78
CA PHE A 98 -11.88 -22.24 -2.79
C PHE A 98 -11.32 -22.88 -4.06
N ILE A 99 -11.68 -22.36 -5.24
CA ILE A 99 -11.17 -22.87 -6.52
C ILE A 99 -9.65 -22.61 -6.63
N GLY A 100 -9.16 -21.48 -6.11
CA GLY A 100 -7.73 -21.20 -6.00
C GLY A 100 -6.98 -22.28 -5.22
N ILE A 101 -7.48 -22.66 -4.03
CA ILE A 101 -6.90 -23.73 -3.20
C ILE A 101 -6.92 -25.07 -3.94
N VAL A 102 -8.07 -25.46 -4.51
CA VAL A 102 -8.20 -26.71 -5.27
C VAL A 102 -7.21 -26.73 -6.45
N SER A 103 -7.11 -25.63 -7.19
CA SER A 103 -6.16 -25.53 -8.31
C SER A 103 -4.70 -25.62 -7.86
N ALA A 104 -4.34 -25.00 -6.73
CA ALA A 104 -3.00 -25.08 -6.16
C ALA A 104 -2.62 -26.51 -5.78
N VAL A 105 -3.55 -27.25 -5.16
CA VAL A 105 -3.35 -28.67 -4.82
C VAL A 105 -3.17 -29.52 -6.08
N ILE A 106 -4.02 -29.33 -7.09
CA ILE A 106 -3.93 -30.07 -8.36
C ILE A 106 -2.60 -29.80 -9.06
N ILE A 107 -2.19 -28.53 -9.14
CA ILE A 107 -0.94 -28.13 -9.79
C ILE A 107 0.27 -28.67 -9.02
N ALA A 108 0.25 -28.62 -7.69
CA ALA A 108 1.31 -29.18 -6.86
C ALA A 108 1.44 -30.70 -7.03
N LEU A 109 0.32 -31.42 -7.12
CA LEU A 109 0.30 -32.85 -7.43
C LEU A 109 0.92 -33.13 -8.80
N ILE A 110 0.45 -32.44 -9.85
CA ILE A 110 0.98 -32.60 -11.21
C ILE A 110 2.48 -32.29 -11.25
N ALA A 111 2.93 -31.22 -10.60
CA ALA A 111 4.33 -30.85 -10.53
C ALA A 111 5.19 -31.91 -9.83
N SER A 112 4.71 -32.46 -8.72
CA SER A 112 5.40 -33.55 -8.00
C SER A 112 5.49 -34.82 -8.84
N PHE A 113 4.46 -35.14 -9.65
CA PHE A 113 4.50 -36.26 -10.60
C PHE A 113 5.52 -36.04 -11.72
N ILE A 114 5.59 -34.82 -12.28
CA ILE A 114 6.52 -34.48 -13.36
C ILE A 114 7.98 -34.47 -12.88
N LYS A 115 8.23 -33.86 -11.71
CA LYS A 115 9.59 -33.75 -11.13
C LYS A 115 10.07 -35.06 -10.50
N LYS A 116 9.17 -36.00 -10.22
CA LYS A 116 9.46 -37.27 -9.53
C LYS A 116 10.25 -37.09 -8.23
N ASP A 117 10.09 -35.94 -7.58
CA ASP A 117 10.85 -35.55 -6.39
C ASP A 117 10.15 -35.95 -5.09
N GLY A 118 8.91 -36.44 -5.17
CA GLY A 118 8.09 -36.81 -4.00
C GLY A 118 7.79 -35.62 -3.08
N SER A 119 7.97 -34.39 -3.56
CA SER A 119 7.89 -33.17 -2.76
C SER A 119 6.48 -32.87 -2.24
N PHE A 120 5.44 -33.40 -2.88
CA PHE A 120 4.04 -33.17 -2.51
C PHE A 120 3.31 -34.50 -2.25
N THR A 121 3.05 -34.80 -0.98
CA THR A 121 2.42 -36.06 -0.55
C THR A 121 1.05 -35.82 0.07
N PHE A 122 0.27 -36.89 0.28
CA PHE A 122 -1.00 -36.79 1.02
C PHE A 122 -0.81 -36.21 2.43
N LYS A 123 0.32 -36.53 3.08
CA LYS A 123 0.68 -35.92 4.36
C LYS A 123 0.86 -34.41 4.25
N THR A 124 1.52 -33.93 3.19
CA THR A 124 1.68 -32.49 2.92
C THR A 124 0.32 -31.79 2.77
N ILE A 125 -0.67 -32.43 2.15
CA ILE A 125 -2.03 -31.90 2.04
C ILE A 125 -2.68 -31.80 3.43
N LEU A 126 -2.58 -32.85 4.24
CA LEU A 126 -3.10 -32.85 5.62
C LEU A 126 -2.42 -31.78 6.49
N ASP A 127 -1.10 -31.67 6.40
CA ASP A 127 -0.31 -30.67 7.13
C ASP A 127 -0.69 -29.24 6.70
N ALA A 128 -0.96 -29.03 5.40
CA ALA A 128 -1.45 -27.76 4.88
C ALA A 128 -2.86 -27.43 5.36
N MET A 129 -3.75 -28.44 5.45
CA MET A 129 -5.10 -28.28 6.01
C MET A 129 -5.06 -27.97 7.50
N ASP A 130 -4.22 -28.66 8.29
CA ASP A 130 -4.02 -28.38 9.72
C ASP A 130 -3.46 -26.96 9.93
N SER A 131 -2.44 -26.58 9.16
CA SER A 131 -1.87 -25.23 9.19
C SER A 131 -2.91 -24.16 8.83
N GLY A 132 -3.73 -24.42 7.80
CA GLY A 132 -4.82 -23.56 7.39
C GLY A 132 -5.89 -23.40 8.47
N ALA A 133 -6.28 -24.50 9.13
CA ALA A 133 -7.24 -24.49 10.23
C ALA A 133 -6.70 -23.70 11.44
N ARG A 134 -5.44 -23.91 11.83
CA ARG A 134 -4.79 -23.16 12.92
C ARG A 134 -4.74 -21.66 12.62
N ALA A 135 -4.35 -21.29 11.39
CA ALA A 135 -4.34 -19.90 10.96
C ALA A 135 -5.75 -19.29 10.96
N ALA A 136 -6.76 -20.05 10.53
CA ALA A 136 -8.14 -19.61 10.50
C ALA A 136 -8.72 -19.33 11.90
N ILE A 137 -8.36 -20.12 12.92
CA ILE A 137 -8.79 -19.87 14.31
C ILE A 137 -8.36 -18.48 14.78
N GLY A 138 -7.10 -18.09 14.53
CA GLY A 138 -6.60 -16.77 14.90
C GLY A 138 -7.38 -15.62 14.23
N VAL A 139 -7.68 -15.77 12.93
CA VAL A 139 -8.49 -14.78 12.19
C VAL A 139 -9.93 -14.76 12.70
N ALA A 140 -10.53 -15.93 12.97
CA ALA A 140 -11.91 -16.03 13.46
C ALA A 140 -12.08 -15.35 14.82
N CYS A 141 -11.18 -15.61 15.78
CA CYS A 141 -11.20 -14.94 17.08
C CYS A 141 -11.02 -13.42 16.94
N ALA A 142 -10.07 -12.97 16.11
CA ALA A 142 -9.84 -11.55 15.87
C ALA A 142 -11.07 -10.86 15.24
N CYS A 143 -11.71 -11.50 14.25
CA CYS A 143 -12.94 -11.00 13.64
C CYS A 143 -14.12 -11.00 14.61
N ALA A 144 -14.27 -12.01 15.47
CA ALA A 144 -15.31 -12.06 16.49
C ALA A 144 -15.16 -10.91 17.50
N CYS A 145 -13.95 -10.69 18.02
CA CYS A 145 -13.65 -9.57 18.90
C CYS A 145 -13.86 -8.22 18.21
N ALA A 146 -13.37 -8.06 16.97
CA ALA A 146 -13.57 -6.84 16.20
C ALA A 146 -15.06 -6.58 15.92
N GLY A 147 -15.84 -7.62 15.60
CA GLY A 147 -17.29 -7.52 15.41
C GLY A 147 -18.03 -7.08 16.67
N MET A 148 -17.63 -7.57 17.86
CA MET A 148 -18.16 -7.06 19.13
C MET A 148 -17.83 -5.58 19.34
N ILE A 149 -16.59 -5.17 19.03
CA ILE A 149 -16.19 -3.75 19.10
C ILE A 149 -17.06 -2.92 18.14
N VAL A 150 -17.22 -3.34 16.88
CA VAL A 150 -18.09 -2.66 15.91
C VAL A 150 -19.51 -2.54 16.44
N GLY A 151 -20.07 -3.62 16.99
CA GLY A 151 -21.41 -3.64 17.54
C GLY A 151 -21.57 -2.62 18.65
N VAL A 152 -20.68 -2.62 19.64
CA VAL A 152 -20.69 -1.65 20.74
C VAL A 152 -20.48 -0.23 20.22
N VAL A 153 -19.49 0.01 19.36
CA VAL A 153 -19.16 1.33 18.81
C VAL A 153 -20.32 1.91 17.98
N THR A 154 -21.00 1.06 17.21
CA THR A 154 -22.14 1.46 16.38
C THR A 154 -23.38 1.74 17.25
N LEU A 155 -23.68 0.86 18.20
CA LEU A 155 -24.86 1.00 19.08
C LEU A 155 -24.72 2.15 20.09
N THR A 156 -23.51 2.42 20.57
CA THR A 156 -23.23 3.53 21.51
C THR A 156 -23.02 4.88 20.82
N GLY A 157 -22.84 4.89 19.49
CA GLY A 157 -22.46 6.10 18.75
C GLY A 157 -21.02 6.56 19.03
N PHE A 158 -20.20 5.77 19.72
CA PHE A 158 -18.82 6.13 20.06
C PHE A 158 -17.97 6.45 18.83
N GLY A 159 -18.15 5.70 17.73
CA GLY A 159 -17.40 5.92 16.49
C GLY A 159 -17.70 7.27 15.85
N LEU A 160 -18.98 7.66 15.84
CA LEU A 160 -19.42 8.99 15.40
C LEU A 160 -18.84 10.08 16.32
N ARG A 161 -18.77 9.83 17.63
CA ARG A 161 -18.20 10.79 18.57
C ARG A 161 -16.71 11.02 18.35
N ILE A 162 -15.94 9.96 18.09
CA ILE A 162 -14.52 10.08 17.73
C ILE A 162 -14.37 10.86 16.43
N ALA A 163 -15.19 10.55 15.42
CA ALA A 163 -15.19 11.30 14.16
C ALA A 163 -15.52 12.78 14.37
N GLU A 164 -16.48 13.10 15.24
CA GLU A 164 -16.80 14.49 15.61
C GLU A 164 -15.63 15.20 16.27
N VAL A 165 -14.95 14.55 17.22
CA VAL A 165 -13.78 15.12 17.89
C VAL A 165 -12.68 15.42 16.86
N ILE A 166 -12.38 14.49 15.95
CA ILE A 166 -11.40 14.70 14.89
C ILE A 166 -11.75 15.93 14.06
N VAL A 167 -13.00 16.02 13.58
CA VAL A 167 -13.47 17.13 12.72
C VAL A 167 -13.50 18.46 13.49
N GLN A 168 -13.88 18.45 14.77
CA GLN A 168 -13.90 19.65 15.62
C GLN A 168 -12.50 20.18 15.89
N VAL A 169 -11.56 19.31 16.24
CA VAL A 169 -10.15 19.69 16.44
C VAL A 169 -9.54 20.21 15.13
N ALA A 170 -9.92 19.60 13.99
CA ALA A 170 -9.55 20.06 12.66
C ALA A 170 -10.31 21.31 12.17
N ARG A 171 -11.24 21.86 12.97
CA ARG A 171 -12.09 23.01 12.62
C ARG A 171 -12.84 22.84 11.29
N GLY A 172 -13.24 21.62 10.96
CA GLY A 172 -13.92 21.31 9.70
C GLY A 172 -13.04 21.34 8.45
N GLN A 173 -11.72 21.55 8.59
CA GLN A 173 -10.81 21.54 7.43
C GLN A 173 -10.40 20.11 7.05
N LEU A 174 -10.39 19.83 5.75
CA LEU A 174 -10.10 18.50 5.23
C LEU A 174 -8.67 18.04 5.53
N ILE A 175 -7.65 18.86 5.24
CA ILE A 175 -6.24 18.47 5.41
C ILE A 175 -5.90 18.14 6.87
N PRO A 176 -6.25 18.97 7.87
CA PRO A 176 -6.03 18.61 9.27
C PRO A 176 -6.83 17.37 9.69
N THR A 177 -8.05 17.19 9.18
CA THR A 177 -8.86 15.98 9.45
C THR A 177 -8.17 14.73 8.91
N LEU A 178 -7.61 14.77 7.70
CA LEU A 178 -6.85 13.66 7.12
C LEU A 178 -5.62 13.33 7.97
N PHE A 179 -4.90 14.36 8.43
CA PHE A 179 -3.73 14.18 9.28
C PHE A 179 -4.07 13.56 10.64
N LEU A 180 -5.10 14.06 11.32
CA LEU A 180 -5.57 13.50 12.59
C LEU A 180 -6.14 12.09 12.41
N THR A 181 -6.85 11.85 11.30
CA THR A 181 -7.36 10.52 10.94
C THR A 181 -6.22 9.55 10.67
N MET A 182 -5.15 9.97 10.01
CA MET A 182 -3.94 9.17 9.81
C MET A 182 -3.32 8.78 11.16
N ILE A 183 -3.09 9.75 12.05
CA ILE A 183 -2.51 9.48 13.38
C ILE A 183 -3.39 8.50 14.15
N THR A 184 -4.69 8.77 14.19
CA THR A 184 -5.68 7.91 14.86
C THR A 184 -5.66 6.51 14.25
N SER A 185 -5.55 6.40 12.93
CA SER A 185 -5.51 5.11 12.24
C SER A 185 -4.25 4.30 12.55
N ILE A 186 -3.10 4.98 12.66
CA ILE A 186 -1.85 4.34 13.05
C ILE A 186 -1.94 3.87 14.50
N ILE A 187 -2.34 4.73 15.43
CA ILE A 187 -2.42 4.40 16.87
C ILE A 187 -3.40 3.25 17.11
N LEU A 188 -4.61 3.33 16.56
CA LEU A 188 -5.62 2.28 16.74
C LEU A 188 -5.29 1.00 15.99
N GLY A 189 -4.51 1.09 14.91
CA GLY A 189 -4.10 -0.07 14.10
C GLY A 189 -2.93 -0.86 14.68
N MET A 190 -2.17 -0.28 15.61
CA MET A 190 -0.97 -0.91 16.17
C MET A 190 -1.30 -2.21 16.92
N GLY A 191 -0.58 -3.28 16.57
CA GLY A 191 -0.67 -4.57 17.27
C GLY A 191 -1.88 -5.42 16.90
N LEU A 192 -2.72 -4.97 15.96
CA LEU A 192 -3.89 -5.71 15.48
C LEU A 192 -3.61 -6.38 14.12
N PRO A 193 -4.15 -7.59 13.87
CA PRO A 193 -4.19 -8.16 12.53
C PRO A 193 -4.91 -7.23 11.53
N THR A 194 -4.52 -7.28 10.26
CA THR A 194 -5.04 -6.33 9.24
C THR A 194 -6.55 -6.35 9.09
N THR A 195 -7.15 -7.52 9.26
CA THR A 195 -8.59 -7.70 9.25
C THR A 195 -9.26 -6.97 10.41
N ALA A 196 -8.73 -7.14 11.62
CA ALA A 196 -9.28 -6.51 12.84
C ALA A 196 -9.08 -4.99 12.83
N LYS A 197 -7.90 -4.50 12.45
CA LYS A 197 -7.66 -3.05 12.36
C LYS A 197 -8.57 -2.41 11.32
N TYR A 198 -8.76 -3.02 10.15
CA TYR A 198 -9.65 -2.47 9.13
C TYR A 198 -11.06 -2.27 9.68
N ILE A 199 -11.61 -3.27 10.36
CA ILE A 199 -12.94 -3.23 10.97
C ILE A 199 -13.06 -2.07 11.98
N VAL A 200 -12.09 -1.95 12.89
CA VAL A 200 -12.07 -0.89 13.91
C VAL A 200 -11.96 0.50 13.25
N LEU A 201 -11.04 0.66 12.30
CA LEU A 201 -10.83 1.92 11.60
C LEU A 201 -12.02 2.32 10.71
N ALA A 202 -12.64 1.35 10.03
CA ALA A 202 -13.81 1.60 9.19
C ALA A 202 -14.98 2.18 9.99
N THR A 203 -15.14 1.75 11.25
CA THR A 203 -16.24 2.25 12.11
C THR A 203 -15.94 3.58 12.79
N MET A 204 -14.67 3.89 13.05
CA MET A 204 -14.28 5.07 13.84
C MET A 204 -13.74 6.23 13.01
N ALA A 205 -13.02 5.95 11.92
CA ALA A 205 -12.30 6.95 11.13
C ALA A 205 -13.01 7.34 9.82
N VAL A 206 -13.68 6.39 9.14
CA VAL A 206 -14.39 6.68 7.89
C VAL A 206 -15.45 7.78 8.05
N PRO A 207 -16.27 7.81 9.13
CA PRO A 207 -17.28 8.87 9.30
C PRO A 207 -16.68 10.28 9.36
N ALA A 208 -15.44 10.42 9.86
CA ALA A 208 -14.77 11.73 9.93
C ALA A 208 -14.47 12.28 8.53
N LEU A 209 -14.10 11.39 7.61
CA LEU A 209 -13.74 11.74 6.23
C LEU A 209 -14.99 11.96 5.37
N THR A 210 -15.98 11.06 5.46
CA THR A 210 -17.21 11.17 4.66
C THR A 210 -18.04 12.39 5.06
N LYS A 211 -17.99 12.81 6.33
CA LYS A 211 -18.61 14.07 6.81
C LYS A 211 -18.04 15.32 6.13
N LEU A 212 -16.80 15.28 5.67
CA LEU A 212 -16.16 16.37 4.92
C LEU A 212 -16.24 16.19 3.40
N GLY A 213 -17.13 15.32 2.92
CA GLY A 213 -17.36 15.12 1.49
C GLY A 213 -16.36 14.20 0.80
N VAL A 214 -15.48 13.51 1.54
CA VAL A 214 -14.62 12.48 0.95
C VAL A 214 -15.48 11.31 0.49
N ASN A 215 -15.31 10.88 -0.76
CA ASN A 215 -16.06 9.75 -1.29
C ASN A 215 -15.74 8.45 -0.52
N LEU A 216 -16.74 7.57 -0.42
CA LEU A 216 -16.67 6.37 0.42
C LEU A 216 -15.46 5.49 0.08
N MET A 217 -15.21 5.22 -1.21
CA MET A 217 -14.07 4.40 -1.64
C MET A 217 -12.74 4.98 -1.16
N SER A 218 -12.54 6.29 -1.33
CA SER A 218 -11.31 6.97 -0.91
C SER A 218 -11.15 6.94 0.60
N ALA A 219 -12.22 7.14 1.38
CA ALA A 219 -12.15 7.08 2.83
C ALA A 219 -11.74 5.67 3.32
N HIS A 220 -12.31 4.63 2.74
CA HIS A 220 -11.99 3.24 3.08
C HIS A 220 -10.57 2.83 2.64
N LEU A 221 -10.12 3.25 1.45
CA LEU A 221 -8.74 3.03 1.03
C LEU A 221 -7.76 3.83 1.90
N PHE A 222 -8.09 5.06 2.28
CA PHE A 222 -7.25 5.89 3.15
C PHE A 222 -6.98 5.22 4.49
N ILE A 223 -8.04 4.74 5.18
CA ILE A 223 -7.87 4.05 6.46
C ILE A 223 -7.21 2.68 6.30
N LEU A 224 -7.40 2.00 5.18
CA LEU A 224 -6.71 0.73 4.90
C LEU A 224 -5.20 0.98 4.75
N TYR A 225 -4.81 2.00 4.00
CA TYR A 225 -3.40 2.38 3.83
C TYR A 225 -2.74 2.68 5.17
N PHE A 226 -3.33 3.56 5.98
CA PHE A 226 -2.73 3.92 7.27
C PHE A 226 -2.81 2.81 8.31
N GLY A 227 -3.84 1.97 8.23
CA GLY A 227 -3.87 0.71 8.96
C GLY A 227 -2.67 -0.16 8.60
N VAL A 228 -2.40 -0.41 7.31
CA VAL A 228 -1.24 -1.23 6.88
C VAL A 228 0.08 -0.58 7.28
N VAL A 229 0.19 0.74 7.18
CA VAL A 229 1.38 1.51 7.59
C VAL A 229 1.63 1.44 9.10
N ALA A 230 0.60 1.25 9.92
CA ALA A 230 0.75 1.03 11.37
C ALA A 230 1.72 -0.14 11.67
N ASP A 231 1.72 -1.19 10.84
CA ASP A 231 2.59 -2.37 11.03
C ASP A 231 4.07 -2.08 10.73
N VAL A 232 4.36 -0.98 10.03
CA VAL A 232 5.72 -0.51 9.71
C VAL A 232 6.21 0.52 10.74
N THR A 233 5.30 1.07 11.54
CA THR A 233 5.60 2.15 12.49
C THR A 233 6.11 1.56 13.81
N PRO A 234 7.28 1.99 14.32
CA PRO A 234 7.72 1.64 15.67
C PRO A 234 6.70 2.10 16.71
N PRO A 235 6.45 1.32 17.78
CA PRO A 235 7.18 0.13 18.24
C PRO A 235 6.78 -1.20 17.61
N VAL A 236 5.83 -1.29 16.68
CA VAL A 236 5.34 -2.61 16.19
C VAL A 236 6.24 -3.22 15.12
N ALA A 237 6.49 -2.49 14.02
CA ALA A 237 7.46 -2.76 12.94
C ALA A 237 7.85 -4.25 12.70
N LEU A 238 6.89 -5.19 12.68
CA LEU A 238 7.16 -6.63 12.85
C LEU A 238 8.10 -7.19 11.78
N ALA A 239 7.86 -6.83 10.51
CA ALA A 239 8.69 -7.29 9.39
C ALA A 239 10.12 -6.76 9.49
N ALA A 240 10.30 -5.52 9.96
CA ALA A 240 11.62 -4.92 10.16
C ALA A 240 12.38 -5.62 11.30
N TYR A 241 11.69 -5.99 12.38
CA TYR A 241 12.29 -6.71 13.50
C TYR A 241 12.67 -8.14 13.15
N ALA A 242 11.85 -8.83 12.36
CA ALA A 242 12.22 -10.13 11.81
C ALA A 242 13.46 -10.03 10.91
N GLY A 243 13.52 -9.03 10.03
CA GLY A 243 14.71 -8.75 9.20
C GLY A 243 15.94 -8.39 10.03
N ALA A 244 15.77 -7.67 11.15
CA ALA A 244 16.85 -7.37 12.09
C ALA A 244 17.39 -8.64 12.74
N GLY A 245 16.52 -9.58 13.13
CA GLY A 245 16.92 -10.88 13.68
C GLY A 245 17.74 -11.73 12.71
N ILE A 246 17.44 -11.68 11.41
CA ILE A 246 18.21 -12.39 10.38
C ILE A 246 19.58 -11.75 10.15
N SER A 247 19.65 -10.41 10.16
CA SER A 247 20.88 -9.65 9.87
C SER A 247 21.78 -9.41 11.08
N GLY A 248 21.31 -9.70 12.29
CA GLY A 248 22.01 -9.36 13.55
C GLY A 248 21.96 -7.87 13.91
N ALA A 249 21.11 -7.08 13.25
CA ALA A 249 20.95 -5.64 13.53
C ALA A 249 20.05 -5.39 14.74
N ASN A 250 20.13 -4.16 15.30
CA ASN A 250 19.23 -3.75 16.38
C ASN A 250 17.80 -3.52 15.85
N SER A 251 16.83 -4.26 16.39
CA SER A 251 15.43 -4.22 15.94
C SER A 251 14.84 -2.81 15.90
N MET A 252 15.01 -2.01 16.97
CA MET A 252 14.44 -0.67 17.03
C MET A 252 15.05 0.27 15.97
N LYS A 253 16.38 0.25 15.80
CA LYS A 253 17.05 1.03 14.75
C LYS A 253 16.59 0.63 13.35
N THR A 254 16.45 -0.68 13.10
CA THR A 254 15.92 -1.20 11.83
C THR A 254 14.48 -0.77 11.60
N GLY A 255 13.64 -0.77 12.65
CA GLY A 255 12.26 -0.28 12.58
C GLY A 255 12.16 1.21 12.23
N VAL A 256 12.98 2.06 12.87
CA VAL A 256 13.04 3.49 12.56
C VAL A 256 13.49 3.73 11.12
N GLN A 257 14.49 2.98 10.64
CA GLN A 257 14.95 3.08 9.25
C GLN A 257 13.88 2.61 8.26
N ALA A 258 13.19 1.51 8.55
CA ALA A 258 12.08 1.02 7.73
C ALA A 258 10.93 2.03 7.67
N PHE A 259 10.61 2.67 8.79
CA PHE A 259 9.62 3.75 8.86
C PHE A 259 10.03 4.95 8.01
N LYS A 260 11.30 5.39 8.11
CA LYS A 260 11.84 6.47 7.26
C LYS A 260 11.65 6.14 5.77
N LEU A 261 12.00 4.92 5.35
CA LEU A 261 11.81 4.47 3.97
C LEU A 261 10.34 4.42 3.54
N ALA A 262 9.43 4.14 4.48
CA ALA A 262 8.00 4.11 4.23
C ALA A 262 7.36 5.51 4.12
N LEU A 263 7.96 6.56 4.71
CA LEU A 263 7.42 7.93 4.67
C LEU A 263 7.15 8.44 3.26
N GLY A 264 7.97 8.05 2.27
CA GLY A 264 7.75 8.41 0.87
C GLY A 264 6.39 7.96 0.33
N ALA A 265 5.80 6.91 0.90
CA ALA A 265 4.50 6.39 0.49
C ALA A 265 3.31 6.95 1.30
N PHE A 266 3.54 7.73 2.37
CA PHE A 266 2.48 8.27 3.23
C PHE A 266 1.64 9.32 2.51
N ILE A 267 2.17 9.89 1.44
CA ILE A 267 1.52 10.95 0.68
C ILE A 267 0.45 10.42 -0.26
N ILE A 268 0.59 9.18 -0.75
CA ILE A 268 -0.31 8.60 -1.77
C ILE A 268 -1.78 8.63 -1.32
N PRO A 269 -2.14 8.28 -0.06
CA PRO A 269 -3.50 8.44 0.45
C PRO A 269 -4.06 9.85 0.38
N TYR A 270 -3.24 10.87 0.66
CA TYR A 270 -3.68 12.25 0.59
C TYR A 270 -3.99 12.65 -0.85
N ILE A 271 -3.15 12.24 -1.82
CA ILE A 271 -3.36 12.57 -3.23
C ILE A 271 -4.70 12.02 -3.72
N PHE A 272 -4.99 10.74 -3.49
CA PHE A 272 -6.21 10.16 -4.03
C PHE A 272 -7.48 10.61 -3.31
N VAL A 273 -7.38 11.04 -2.04
CA VAL A 273 -8.52 11.65 -1.33
C VAL A 273 -8.81 13.05 -1.88
N LEU A 274 -7.78 13.84 -2.14
CA LEU A 274 -7.92 15.18 -2.71
C LEU A 274 -8.27 15.14 -4.20
N ASN A 275 -7.87 14.07 -4.89
CA ASN A 275 -8.12 13.86 -6.30
C ASN A 275 -8.55 12.41 -6.59
N PRO A 276 -9.86 12.12 -6.55
CA PRO A 276 -10.41 10.79 -6.84
C PRO A 276 -10.13 10.31 -8.27
N HIS A 277 -9.71 11.18 -9.20
CA HIS A 277 -9.30 10.76 -10.55
C HIS A 277 -8.09 9.83 -10.51
N LEU A 278 -7.27 9.87 -9.45
CA LEU A 278 -6.18 8.91 -9.26
C LEU A 278 -6.70 7.49 -8.99
N LEU A 279 -7.92 7.36 -8.47
CA LEU A 279 -8.65 6.09 -8.34
C LEU A 279 -9.47 5.75 -9.60
N MET A 280 -9.40 6.59 -10.63
CA MET A 280 -10.28 6.56 -11.81
C MET A 280 -11.77 6.72 -11.49
N ILE A 281 -12.10 7.37 -10.37
CA ILE A 281 -13.49 7.60 -9.96
C ILE A 281 -13.92 8.99 -10.40
N ASP A 282 -15.02 9.06 -11.16
CA ASP A 282 -15.69 10.30 -11.53
C ASP A 282 -16.71 10.69 -10.45
N SER A 283 -17.68 9.81 -10.22
CA SER A 283 -18.75 9.99 -9.24
C SER A 283 -19.20 8.66 -8.66
N ILE A 284 -19.73 8.70 -7.45
CA ILE A 284 -20.31 7.53 -6.76
C ILE A 284 -21.78 7.82 -6.50
N SER A 285 -22.68 7.01 -7.06
CA SER A 285 -24.13 7.06 -6.81
C SER A 285 -24.57 5.74 -6.17
N GLY A 286 -24.78 5.77 -4.85
CA GLY A 286 -25.05 4.56 -4.07
C GLY A 286 -23.85 3.59 -4.12
N THR A 287 -24.08 2.37 -4.61
CA THR A 287 -23.05 1.33 -4.78
C THR A 287 -22.46 1.28 -6.19
N THR A 288 -22.93 2.12 -7.12
CA THR A 288 -22.41 2.18 -8.49
C THR A 288 -21.37 3.28 -8.62
N ILE A 289 -20.23 2.92 -9.22
CA ILE A 289 -19.09 3.79 -9.45
C ILE A 289 -19.05 4.15 -10.94
N SER A 290 -19.09 5.45 -11.22
CA SER A 290 -18.80 6.00 -12.54
C SER A 290 -17.29 6.13 -12.70
N TRP A 291 -16.75 5.54 -13.75
CA TRP A 291 -15.31 5.49 -13.99
C TRP A 291 -14.92 6.54 -15.02
N ILE A 292 -13.85 7.29 -14.75
CA ILE A 292 -13.22 8.07 -15.81
C ILE A 292 -12.41 7.14 -16.74
N PRO A 293 -12.31 7.47 -18.03
CA PRO A 293 -11.39 6.77 -18.91
C PRO A 293 -9.94 6.92 -18.46
N PHE A 294 -9.14 5.87 -18.64
CA PHE A 294 -7.75 5.83 -18.19
C PHE A 294 -6.90 7.01 -18.70
N TYR A 295 -7.15 7.48 -19.93
CA TYR A 295 -6.39 8.59 -20.51
C TYR A 295 -6.53 9.90 -19.72
N GLN A 296 -7.65 10.11 -19.02
CA GLN A 296 -7.87 11.29 -18.17
C GLN A 296 -7.11 11.21 -16.84
N ALA A 297 -6.78 9.98 -16.39
CA ALA A 297 -5.99 9.78 -15.18
C ALA A 297 -4.48 9.97 -15.42
N ILE A 298 -4.00 9.84 -16.67
CA ILE A 298 -2.56 9.88 -17.01
C ILE A 298 -1.84 11.13 -16.49
N PRO A 299 -2.35 12.37 -16.66
CA PRO A 299 -1.65 13.56 -16.18
C PRO A 299 -1.45 13.54 -14.66
N ASN A 300 -2.47 13.12 -13.91
CA ASN A 300 -2.39 13.01 -12.44
C ASN A 300 -1.43 11.90 -12.01
N ILE A 301 -1.38 10.78 -12.74
CA ILE A 301 -0.42 9.69 -12.48
C ILE A 301 1.01 10.20 -12.70
N ILE A 302 1.27 10.91 -13.81
CA ILE A 302 2.58 11.47 -14.10
C ILE A 302 2.99 12.49 -13.02
N SER A 303 2.09 13.41 -12.66
CA SER A 303 2.37 14.39 -11.62
C SER A 303 2.65 13.72 -10.27
N ALA A 304 1.87 12.70 -9.89
CA ALA A 304 2.10 11.92 -8.68
C ALA A 304 3.42 11.15 -8.69
N ILE A 305 3.84 10.58 -9.83
CA ILE A 305 5.16 9.92 -9.98
C ILE A 305 6.28 10.93 -9.74
N ILE A 306 6.22 12.09 -10.41
CA ILE A 306 7.26 13.12 -10.31
C ILE A 306 7.30 13.71 -8.90
N GLY A 307 6.14 14.01 -8.31
CA GLY A 307 6.02 14.49 -6.93
C GLY A 307 6.55 13.48 -5.92
N THR A 308 6.31 12.18 -6.14
CA THR A 308 6.86 11.10 -5.32
C THR A 308 8.39 11.04 -5.38
N ILE A 309 9.00 11.23 -6.56
CA ILE A 309 10.45 11.32 -6.71
C ILE A 309 11.00 12.51 -5.91
N GLY A 310 10.37 13.68 -6.03
CA GLY A 310 10.76 14.88 -5.28
C GLY A 310 10.67 14.67 -3.77
N LEU A 311 9.59 14.04 -3.29
CA LEU A 311 9.43 13.72 -1.87
C LEU A 311 10.47 12.71 -1.41
N ALA A 312 10.75 11.68 -2.20
CA ALA A 312 11.78 10.71 -1.88
C ALA A 312 13.17 11.37 -1.76
N ALA A 313 13.49 12.27 -2.68
CA ALA A 313 14.72 13.05 -2.64
C ALA A 313 14.80 13.95 -1.40
N PHE A 314 13.68 14.54 -0.98
CA PHE A 314 13.57 15.31 0.27
C PHE A 314 13.83 14.44 1.50
N VAL A 315 13.18 13.27 1.61
CA VAL A 315 13.30 12.42 2.80
C VAL A 315 14.70 11.81 2.89
N GLU A 316 15.24 11.30 1.78
CA GLU A 316 16.56 10.68 1.76
C GLU A 316 17.73 11.67 1.82
N GLY A 317 17.49 12.91 1.40
CA GLY A 317 18.52 13.95 1.33
C GLY A 317 19.49 13.70 0.17
N TYR A 318 19.01 13.04 -0.89
CA TYR A 318 19.81 12.67 -2.05
C TYR A 318 18.92 12.64 -3.29
N PHE A 319 19.39 13.22 -4.40
CA PHE A 319 18.72 13.09 -5.70
C PHE A 319 19.71 12.63 -6.78
N PHE A 320 20.59 13.52 -7.24
CA PHE A 320 21.78 13.19 -8.04
C PHE A 320 23.08 13.38 -7.26
N ASP A 321 23.05 14.22 -6.23
CA ASP A 321 24.08 14.43 -5.24
C ASP A 321 23.40 14.66 -3.87
N LYS A 322 24.18 14.75 -2.79
CA LYS A 322 23.70 15.12 -1.46
C LYS A 322 23.02 16.49 -1.51
N THR A 323 21.81 16.57 -0.93
CA THR A 323 21.02 17.82 -0.93
C THR A 323 21.46 18.74 0.20
N ASN A 324 21.54 20.04 -0.09
CA ASN A 324 21.66 21.08 0.94
C ASN A 324 20.29 21.39 1.57
N ILE A 325 20.24 22.08 2.72
CA ILE A 325 18.97 22.43 3.40
C ILE A 325 18.03 23.22 2.48
N ILE A 326 18.55 24.16 1.69
CA ILE A 326 17.75 24.96 0.75
C ILE A 326 17.20 24.08 -0.36
N GLU A 327 18.04 23.25 -1.00
CA GLU A 327 17.61 22.28 -2.02
C GLU A 327 16.56 21.33 -1.46
N ARG A 328 16.72 20.90 -0.20
CA ARG A 328 15.78 20.02 0.49
C ARG A 328 14.43 20.68 0.69
N ILE A 329 14.37 21.93 1.16
CA ILE A 329 13.11 22.68 1.30
C ILE A 329 12.45 22.91 -0.06
N LEU A 330 13.22 23.25 -1.09
CA LEU A 330 12.70 23.43 -2.44
C LEU A 330 12.17 22.12 -3.02
N LEU A 331 12.85 20.99 -2.82
CA LEU A 331 12.38 19.66 -3.21
C LEU A 331 11.04 19.33 -2.52
N LEU A 332 10.89 19.66 -1.25
CA LEU A 332 9.63 19.48 -0.52
C LEU A 332 8.52 20.36 -1.11
N ALA A 333 8.79 21.64 -1.35
CA ALA A 333 7.82 22.57 -1.93
C ALA A 333 7.40 22.14 -3.33
N GLY A 334 8.35 21.73 -4.18
CA GLY A 334 8.09 21.25 -5.53
C GLY A 334 7.32 19.93 -5.53
N ALA A 335 7.67 19.00 -4.62
CA ALA A 335 6.92 17.76 -4.44
C ALA A 335 5.47 18.06 -4.04
N LEU A 336 5.24 18.84 -2.98
CA LEU A 336 3.89 19.19 -2.53
C LEU A 336 3.08 19.93 -3.61
N GLY A 337 3.72 20.79 -4.41
CA GLY A 337 3.09 21.47 -5.54
C GLY A 337 2.57 20.52 -6.62
N LEU A 338 3.32 19.46 -6.95
CA LEU A 338 2.90 18.41 -7.89
C LEU A 338 1.85 17.45 -7.31
N LEU A 339 1.72 17.40 -6.00
CA LEU A 339 0.77 16.52 -5.32
C LEU A 339 -0.61 17.16 -5.14
N VAL A 340 -0.67 18.50 -5.19
CA VAL A 340 -1.92 19.25 -5.23
C VAL A 340 -2.29 19.48 -6.70
N PRO A 341 -3.42 18.95 -7.17
CA PRO A 341 -3.80 19.04 -8.58
C PRO A 341 -4.01 20.50 -8.99
N GLY A 342 -3.31 20.91 -10.06
CA GLY A 342 -3.45 22.22 -10.66
C GLY A 342 -2.37 22.46 -11.70
N THR A 343 -2.72 22.95 -12.88
CA THR A 343 -1.76 23.13 -13.97
C THR A 343 -0.61 24.07 -13.56
N ILE A 344 -0.91 25.11 -12.77
CA ILE A 344 0.09 26.06 -12.28
C ILE A 344 0.98 25.41 -11.21
N THR A 345 0.38 24.67 -10.27
CA THR A 345 1.11 24.00 -9.19
C THR A 345 2.01 22.89 -9.75
N ASP A 346 1.52 22.12 -10.72
CA ASP A 346 2.26 21.10 -11.44
C ASP A 346 3.46 21.68 -12.20
N LEU A 347 3.24 22.74 -12.99
CA LEU A 347 4.32 23.41 -13.74
C LEU A 347 5.38 23.99 -12.80
N SER A 348 4.95 24.61 -11.70
CA SER A 348 5.86 25.19 -10.72
C SER A 348 6.69 24.12 -10.01
N GLY A 349 6.08 23.00 -9.60
CA GLY A 349 6.77 21.91 -8.93
C GLY A 349 7.71 21.16 -9.87
N LEU A 350 7.32 20.97 -11.13
CA LEU A 350 8.18 20.40 -12.17
C LEU A 350 9.40 21.28 -12.42
N ALA A 351 9.21 22.60 -12.54
CA ALA A 351 10.30 23.55 -12.74
C ALA A 351 11.31 23.49 -11.59
N ILE A 352 10.84 23.44 -10.34
CA ILE A 352 11.70 23.32 -9.16
C ILE A 352 12.54 22.04 -9.20
N LEU A 353 11.93 20.90 -9.53
CA LEU A 353 12.65 19.62 -9.61
C LEU A 353 13.71 19.61 -10.72
N ILE A 354 13.39 20.18 -11.90
CA ILE A 354 14.32 20.28 -13.02
C ILE A 354 15.50 21.18 -12.66
N ILE A 355 15.26 22.33 -12.04
CA ILE A 355 16.33 23.25 -11.61
C ILE A 355 17.29 22.55 -10.65
N ILE A 356 16.76 21.85 -9.64
CA ILE A 356 17.59 21.14 -8.66
C ILE A 356 18.34 19.97 -9.31
N ALA A 357 17.70 19.24 -10.23
CA ALA A 357 18.35 18.18 -11.00
C ALA A 357 19.57 18.71 -11.77
N ILE A 358 19.42 19.85 -12.46
CA ILE A 358 20.49 20.47 -13.23
C ILE A 358 21.62 20.93 -12.32
N ILE A 359 21.30 21.61 -11.21
CA ILE A 359 22.30 22.09 -10.24
C ILE A 359 23.13 20.92 -9.69
N GLN A 360 22.47 19.83 -9.28
CA GLN A 360 23.17 18.68 -8.70
C GLN A 360 23.96 17.89 -9.75
N ARG A 361 23.42 17.72 -10.96
CA ARG A 361 24.14 17.06 -12.06
C ARG A 361 25.40 17.82 -12.44
N ASN A 362 25.33 19.15 -12.48
CA ASN A 362 26.50 20.00 -12.74
C ASN A 362 27.52 19.91 -11.60
N ARG A 363 27.08 19.91 -10.33
CA ARG A 363 27.95 19.71 -9.15
C ARG A 363 28.69 18.37 -9.20
N LYS A 364 27.99 17.29 -9.53
CA LYS A 364 28.59 15.95 -9.67
C LYS A 364 29.61 15.88 -10.80
N LYS A 365 29.31 16.50 -11.95
CA LYS A 365 30.23 16.58 -13.09
C LYS A 365 31.52 17.34 -12.74
N VAL A 366 31.42 18.43 -11.98
CA VAL A 366 32.58 19.21 -11.50
C VAL A 366 33.45 18.42 -10.52
N ARG A 367 32.86 17.51 -9.72
CA ARG A 367 33.57 16.64 -8.78
C ARG A 367 34.25 15.41 -9.42
N GLY A 368 34.00 15.13 -10.70
CA GLY A 368 34.62 14.01 -11.43
C GLY A 368 34.06 12.63 -11.09
N GLU A 369 32.91 12.53 -10.44
CA GLU A 369 32.27 11.27 -10.00
C GLU A 369 31.21 10.74 -11.00
N ALA A 370 31.29 11.16 -12.26
CA ALA A 370 30.26 10.92 -13.29
C ALA A 370 30.32 9.51 -13.90
#